data_AF-A0A948UTP8-F1
#
_entry.id   AF-A0A948UTP8-F1
#
_cell.length_a   1.000
_cell.length_b   1.000
_cell.length_c   1.000
_cell.angle_alpha   90.00
_cell.angle_beta   90.00
_cell.angle_gamma   90.00
#
_symmetry.space_group_name_H-M   'P 1'
#
loop_
_entity.id
_entity.type
_entity.pdbx_description
1 polymer ?
#
loop_
_entity_poly.entity_id
_entity_poly.type
_entity_poly.pdbx_seq_one_letter_code
_entity_poly.pdbx_strand_id
1 'polypeptide(L)'
;MKTPYVAHIFGEEVDNKLRSRRGWLTAGVASSIPWPSQDVCVKYDGDEYFLRGSERDKKPSPPCITIACNDGDADQAISKVYRFTSILSWYMGGYVDVSGYIWGGHPSLYGNPRTVYSSLGIAGKKSFNCNHMPIIEEKNIRKALAFWREAKRLTEVHDSYAFLSYYKVIESQFSDSKRKVAWIAKNIEKLTDRAAKRVSELREDGIDVNRHLFDSGRCAVAHASLEGEIIDPDIPADRKRLSADLVVIEELARSYIRDELKVPDSMALYRLRNRLEPWESLIPQEKRESLKSGDTPEQINELQGLIVSVGLWPDGPIPGLEKMTMHVDMISEGVVKVVLINDRKTILLVFFLDYRNGKAHTNLEDGGLLYGDGEPNETDVSAYATFFYKVLCNGIAELAIENFEPVDCEVVIPVNIIPPNPDEAIAEAVQRFRAENAEKENTDE
;
A
#
# COMPACT_ATOMS: atom_id res chain seq x y z
N MET A 1 -4.49 -3.28 15.64
CA MET A 1 -4.23 -2.17 14.70
C MET A 1 -5.20 -2.31 13.55
N LYS A 2 -5.91 -1.24 13.14
CA LYS A 2 -6.89 -1.29 12.05
C LYS A 2 -6.21 -1.02 10.71
N THR A 3 -6.63 -1.70 9.64
CA THR A 3 -6.11 -1.55 8.27
C THR A 3 -7.28 -1.29 7.30
N PRO A 4 -7.97 -0.15 7.44
CA PRO A 4 -9.20 0.13 6.70
C PRO A 4 -8.92 0.34 5.22
N TYR A 5 -9.94 0.22 4.38
CA TYR A 5 -9.86 0.68 3.00
C TYR A 5 -9.49 2.17 2.93
N VAL A 6 -8.42 2.49 2.21
CA VAL A 6 -7.94 3.87 2.02
C VAL A 6 -8.32 4.32 0.62
N ALA A 7 -9.35 5.17 0.52
CA ALA A 7 -9.81 5.67 -0.76
C ALA A 7 -8.76 6.57 -1.42
N HIS A 8 -8.48 6.31 -2.70
CA HIS A 8 -7.61 7.11 -3.54
C HIS A 8 -8.44 7.79 -4.63
N ILE A 9 -8.44 9.11 -4.64
CA ILE A 9 -9.17 9.92 -5.61
C ILE A 9 -8.15 10.53 -6.57
N PHE A 10 -8.38 10.40 -7.87
CA PHE A 10 -7.50 10.87 -8.94
C PHE A 10 -8.25 11.82 -9.89
N GLY A 11 -7.49 12.61 -10.65
CA GLY A 11 -8.05 13.42 -11.75
C GLY A 11 -8.80 14.67 -11.29
N GLU A 12 -9.82 15.08 -12.05
CA GLU A 12 -10.52 16.37 -11.88
C GLU A 12 -11.15 16.57 -10.50
N GLU A 13 -11.58 15.48 -9.84
CA GLU A 13 -12.14 15.58 -8.49
C GLU A 13 -11.12 16.12 -7.48
N VAL A 14 -9.84 15.76 -7.64
CA VAL A 14 -8.76 16.27 -6.80
C VAL A 14 -8.61 17.78 -6.98
N ASP A 15 -8.59 18.24 -8.23
CA ASP A 15 -8.51 19.67 -8.56
C ASP A 15 -9.70 20.46 -8.00
N ASN A 16 -10.92 19.90 -8.09
CA ASN A 16 -12.11 20.51 -7.54
C ASN A 16 -12.03 20.66 -6.01
N LYS A 17 -11.57 19.61 -5.31
CA LYS A 17 -11.37 19.65 -3.85
C LYS A 17 -10.34 20.69 -3.41
N LEU A 18 -9.25 20.85 -4.15
CA LEU A 18 -8.22 21.85 -3.86
C LEU A 18 -8.70 23.28 -4.07
N ARG A 19 -9.67 23.49 -4.97
CA ARG A 19 -10.26 24.80 -5.27
C ARG A 19 -11.48 25.13 -4.41
N SER A 20 -12.10 24.14 -3.77
CA SER A 20 -13.38 24.30 -3.06
C SER A 20 -13.28 25.03 -1.72
N ARG A 21 -12.06 25.17 -1.15
CA ARG A 21 -11.85 25.86 0.12
C ARG A 21 -10.63 26.78 0.10
N ARG A 22 -10.61 27.67 1.09
CA ARG A 22 -9.42 28.43 1.48
C ARG A 22 -8.74 27.77 2.68
N GLY A 23 -7.47 28.09 2.88
CA GLY A 23 -6.68 27.61 4.01
C GLY A 23 -6.08 26.24 3.77
N TRP A 24 -4.80 26.23 3.44
CA TRP A 24 -4.02 25.07 3.06
C TRP A 24 -2.63 25.13 3.68
N LEU A 25 -2.14 23.98 4.14
CA LEU A 25 -0.72 23.77 4.43
C LEU A 25 -0.15 22.84 3.35
N THR A 26 1.00 23.20 2.78
CA THR A 26 1.72 22.35 1.84
C THR A 26 3.15 22.14 2.30
N ALA A 27 3.50 20.88 2.52
CA ALA A 27 4.84 20.45 2.87
C ALA A 27 5.53 19.87 1.63
N GLY A 28 6.73 20.37 1.30
CA GLY A 28 7.56 19.72 0.29
C GLY A 28 8.19 18.46 0.88
N VAL A 29 8.20 17.38 0.12
CA VAL A 29 8.72 16.09 0.58
C VAL A 29 9.85 15.57 -0.30
N ALA A 30 10.87 15.01 0.32
CA ALA A 30 11.83 14.19 -0.37
C ALA A 30 11.48 12.72 -0.15
N SER A 31 11.49 11.92 -1.21
CA SER A 31 10.96 10.56 -1.20
C SER A 31 11.96 9.54 -1.76
N SER A 32 11.94 8.34 -1.21
CA SER A 32 12.51 7.14 -1.85
C SER A 32 11.46 6.08 -2.14
N ILE A 33 10.19 6.44 -2.15
CA ILE A 33 9.11 5.56 -2.59
C ILE A 33 8.63 6.04 -3.96
N PRO A 34 8.06 5.16 -4.80
CA PRO A 34 7.37 5.58 -6.01
C PRO A 34 6.35 6.66 -5.67
N TRP A 35 6.51 7.83 -6.29
CA TRP A 35 5.65 8.99 -6.06
C TRP A 35 4.63 9.11 -7.18
N PRO A 36 3.38 9.52 -6.93
CA PRO A 36 2.39 9.67 -7.99
C PRO A 36 2.83 10.71 -9.04
N SER A 37 2.65 10.36 -10.31
CA SER A 37 2.82 11.30 -11.44
C SER A 37 1.84 12.46 -11.37
N GLN A 38 0.57 12.16 -11.05
CA GLN A 38 -0.52 13.12 -10.98
C GLN A 38 -0.96 13.34 -9.53
N ASP A 39 -1.68 14.42 -9.26
CA ASP A 39 -2.23 14.64 -7.92
C ASP A 39 -3.18 13.49 -7.51
N VAL A 40 -3.04 13.01 -6.28
CA VAL A 40 -3.94 12.01 -5.67
C VAL A 40 -4.37 12.50 -4.29
N CYS A 41 -5.66 12.39 -4.00
CA CYS A 41 -6.20 12.61 -2.66
C CYS A 41 -6.38 11.27 -1.96
N VAL A 42 -5.72 11.11 -0.82
CA VAL A 42 -5.74 9.92 0.04
C VAL A 42 -6.55 10.25 1.30
N LYS A 43 -7.62 9.51 1.56
CA LYS A 43 -8.42 9.63 2.78
C LYS A 43 -7.87 8.70 3.86
N TYR A 44 -7.21 9.25 4.87
CA TYR A 44 -6.52 8.46 5.90
C TYR A 44 -6.68 9.06 7.29
N ASP A 45 -7.02 8.23 8.29
CA ASP A 45 -7.18 8.62 9.69
C ASP A 45 -8.09 9.86 9.90
N GLY A 46 -9.17 9.95 9.09
CA GLY A 46 -10.15 11.04 9.14
C GLY A 46 -9.75 12.33 8.42
N ASP A 47 -8.56 12.40 7.81
CA ASP A 47 -8.06 13.56 7.07
C ASP A 47 -7.88 13.26 5.57
N GLU A 48 -7.91 14.32 4.75
CA GLU A 48 -7.59 14.25 3.32
C GLU A 48 -6.15 14.73 3.08
N TYR A 49 -5.30 13.84 2.54
CA TYR A 49 -3.93 14.13 2.16
C TYR A 49 -3.81 14.20 0.65
N PHE A 50 -3.46 15.37 0.14
CA PHE A 50 -3.27 15.60 -1.29
C PHE A 50 -1.79 15.43 -1.62
N LEU A 51 -1.42 14.26 -2.14
CA LEU A 51 -0.07 14.02 -2.63
C LEU A 51 0.03 14.70 -4.00
N ARG A 52 0.80 15.78 -4.03
CA ARG A 52 1.03 16.62 -5.21
C ARG A 52 1.94 15.86 -6.17
N GLY A 53 1.47 15.62 -7.38
CA GLY A 53 2.15 14.81 -8.38
C GLY A 53 3.51 15.37 -8.77
N SER A 54 4.41 14.48 -9.23
CA SER A 54 5.72 14.87 -9.76
C SER A 54 5.66 15.46 -11.16
N GLU A 55 4.50 15.44 -11.82
CA GLU A 55 4.26 16.04 -13.13
C GLU A 55 3.01 16.92 -13.11
N ARG A 56 3.11 18.13 -13.65
CA ARG A 56 2.00 19.04 -13.87
C ARG A 56 2.13 19.69 -15.23
N ASP A 57 1.08 19.65 -16.05
CA ASP A 57 1.09 20.16 -17.42
C ASP A 57 2.27 19.63 -18.26
N LYS A 58 2.60 18.34 -18.09
CA LYS A 58 3.75 17.66 -18.72
C LYS A 58 5.12 18.20 -18.32
N LYS A 59 5.21 18.95 -17.22
CA LYS A 59 6.45 19.48 -16.66
C LYS A 59 6.72 18.90 -15.28
N PRO A 60 8.00 18.69 -14.92
CA PRO A 60 8.36 18.28 -13.57
C PRO A 60 7.83 19.25 -12.51
N SER A 61 7.27 18.70 -11.44
CA SER A 61 6.72 19.39 -10.29
C SER A 61 7.33 18.82 -9.00
N PRO A 62 7.63 19.65 -7.99
CA PRO A 62 8.17 19.14 -6.73
C PRO A 62 7.12 18.29 -5.98
N PRO A 63 7.49 17.09 -5.50
CA PRO A 63 6.59 16.27 -4.71
C PRO A 63 6.25 16.94 -3.38
N CYS A 64 4.96 17.11 -3.11
CA CYS A 64 4.48 17.78 -1.90
C CYS A 64 3.29 17.02 -1.31
N ILE A 65 3.00 17.28 -0.04
CA ILE A 65 1.76 16.86 0.61
C ILE A 65 1.01 18.11 1.04
N THR A 66 -0.20 18.29 0.52
CA THR A 66 -1.09 19.38 0.89
C THR A 66 -2.22 18.83 1.77
N ILE A 67 -2.57 19.56 2.82
CA ILE A 67 -3.72 19.26 3.69
C ILE A 67 -4.48 20.54 4.01
N ALA A 68 -5.76 20.38 4.38
CA ALA A 68 -6.56 21.47 4.92
C ALA A 68 -5.90 22.07 6.17
N CYS A 69 -5.82 23.40 6.24
CA CYS A 69 -5.29 24.13 7.40
C CYS A 69 -6.11 25.39 7.63
N ASN A 70 -6.68 25.56 8.81
CA ASN A 70 -7.33 26.82 9.18
C ASN A 70 -6.29 27.82 9.73
N ASP A 71 -6.69 29.09 9.83
CA ASP A 71 -5.82 30.13 10.39
C ASP A 71 -5.46 29.79 11.84
N GLY A 72 -4.15 29.80 12.15
CA GLY A 72 -3.63 29.48 13.48
C GLY A 72 -3.32 27.99 13.73
N ASP A 73 -3.70 27.09 12.83
CA ASP A 73 -3.59 25.63 13.05
C ASP A 73 -2.35 24.98 12.37
N ALA A 74 -1.37 25.78 11.92
CA ALA A 74 -0.23 25.30 11.13
C ALA A 74 0.58 24.20 11.82
N ASP A 75 0.81 24.31 13.13
CA ASP A 75 1.56 23.31 13.92
C ASP A 75 0.81 21.98 14.05
N GLN A 76 -0.52 22.03 14.17
CA GLN A 76 -1.36 20.84 14.20
C GLN A 76 -1.39 20.18 12.82
N ALA A 77 -1.54 20.98 11.76
CA ALA A 77 -1.53 20.53 10.37
C ALA A 77 -0.19 19.86 10.04
N ILE A 78 0.95 20.50 10.27
CA ILE A 78 2.25 19.89 9.97
C ILE A 78 2.51 18.63 10.82
N SER A 79 2.02 18.60 12.07
CA SER A 79 2.08 17.39 12.91
C SER A 79 1.34 16.21 12.28
N LYS A 80 0.19 16.44 11.62
CA LYS A 80 -0.53 15.41 10.87
C LYS A 80 0.30 14.91 9.68
N VAL A 81 0.89 15.83 8.90
CA VAL A 81 1.79 15.47 7.79
C VAL A 81 2.96 14.63 8.29
N TYR A 82 3.62 14.99 9.39
CA TYR A 82 4.71 14.17 9.95
C TYR A 82 4.24 12.77 10.36
N ARG A 83 3.04 12.61 10.92
CA ARG A 83 2.52 11.27 11.27
C ARG A 83 2.23 10.46 10.02
N PHE A 84 1.56 11.06 9.04
CA PHE A 84 1.25 10.44 7.76
C PHE A 84 2.52 9.98 7.03
N THR A 85 3.53 10.84 6.92
CA THR A 85 4.77 10.47 6.25
C THR A 85 5.56 9.39 6.97
N SER A 86 5.48 9.33 8.31
CA SER A 86 6.15 8.26 9.08
C SER A 86 5.57 6.88 8.75
N ILE A 87 4.24 6.75 8.74
CA ILE A 87 3.61 5.47 8.39
C ILE A 87 3.72 5.15 6.90
N LEU A 88 3.58 6.15 6.02
CA LEU A 88 3.73 5.95 4.58
C LEU A 88 5.14 5.44 4.23
N SER A 89 6.17 6.00 4.87
CA SER A 89 7.57 5.55 4.72
C SER A 89 7.75 4.08 5.08
N TRP A 90 7.24 3.68 6.24
CA TRP A 90 7.27 2.28 6.69
C TRP A 90 6.50 1.36 5.74
N TYR A 91 5.26 1.73 5.45
CA TYR A 91 4.33 0.91 4.66
C TYR A 91 4.84 0.62 3.25
N MET A 92 5.47 1.62 2.62
CA MET A 92 6.01 1.54 1.27
C MET A 92 7.49 1.13 1.22
N GLY A 93 8.11 0.86 2.37
CA GLY A 93 9.49 0.35 2.45
C GLY A 93 10.60 1.37 2.14
N GLY A 94 10.34 2.68 2.25
CA GLY A 94 11.29 3.76 1.95
C GLY A 94 11.24 4.91 2.95
N TYR A 95 11.56 6.13 2.51
CA TYR A 95 11.34 7.37 3.25
C TYR A 95 10.45 8.34 2.48
N VAL A 96 9.71 9.15 3.21
CA VAL A 96 9.02 10.37 2.76
C VAL A 96 9.31 11.41 3.83
N ASP A 97 10.27 12.28 3.61
CA ASP A 97 10.73 13.23 4.63
C ASP A 97 10.34 14.66 4.27
N VAL A 98 9.87 15.42 5.26
CA VAL A 98 9.41 16.80 5.05
C VAL A 98 10.60 17.74 5.04
N SER A 99 10.83 18.39 3.90
CA SER A 99 11.95 19.33 3.73
C SER A 99 11.61 20.75 4.22
N GLY A 100 10.34 21.06 4.34
CA GLY A 100 9.81 22.36 4.78
C GLY A 100 8.35 22.51 4.38
N TYR A 101 7.71 23.58 4.82
CA TYR A 101 6.29 23.83 4.52
C TYR A 101 5.97 25.31 4.37
N ILE A 102 4.86 25.58 3.70
CA ILE A 102 4.18 26.87 3.63
C ILE A 102 2.72 26.70 3.97
N TRP A 103 2.09 27.78 4.42
CA TRP A 103 0.64 27.83 4.64
C TRP A 103 0.08 29.11 4.02
N GLY A 104 -1.19 29.06 3.61
CA GLY A 104 -1.86 30.22 3.03
C GLY A 104 -3.27 29.92 2.53
N GLY A 105 -3.89 30.93 1.91
CA GLY A 105 -5.27 30.84 1.42
C GLY A 105 -5.47 29.86 0.26
N HIS A 106 -4.42 29.57 -0.53
CA HIS A 106 -4.46 28.74 -1.73
C HIS A 106 -3.40 27.63 -1.68
N PRO A 107 -3.67 26.45 -2.27
CA PRO A 107 -2.70 25.37 -2.31
C PRO A 107 -1.53 25.77 -3.21
N SER A 108 -0.36 25.95 -2.61
CA SER A 108 0.86 26.39 -3.27
C SER A 108 1.94 25.33 -3.09
N LEU A 109 2.66 25.01 -4.16
CA LEU A 109 3.76 24.04 -4.09
C LEU A 109 4.95 24.61 -3.31
N TYR A 110 5.70 23.74 -2.64
CA TYR A 110 6.88 24.10 -1.87
C TYR A 110 8.15 23.53 -2.48
N GLY A 111 9.18 24.37 -2.57
CA GLY A 111 10.54 23.96 -2.91
C GLY A 111 10.84 23.89 -4.41
N ASN A 112 12.11 23.57 -4.70
CA ASN A 112 12.62 23.35 -6.04
C ASN A 112 12.65 21.83 -6.31
N PRO A 113 12.28 21.33 -7.51
CA PRO A 113 12.38 19.91 -7.86
C PRO A 113 13.77 19.27 -7.63
N ARG A 114 14.83 20.08 -7.51
CA ARG A 114 16.19 19.60 -7.18
C ARG A 114 16.42 19.38 -5.67
N THR A 115 15.72 20.09 -4.80
CA THR A 115 15.82 19.93 -3.33
C THR A 115 14.73 19.02 -2.78
N VAL A 116 13.60 18.97 -3.48
CA VAL A 116 12.42 18.14 -3.20
C VAL A 116 12.35 17.12 -4.34
N TYR A 117 12.85 15.90 -4.10
CA TYR A 117 13.10 14.92 -5.16
C TYR A 117 12.60 13.51 -4.77
N SER A 118 12.28 12.69 -5.77
CA SER A 118 12.00 11.25 -5.61
C SER A 118 13.14 10.44 -6.26
N SER A 119 13.76 9.51 -5.53
CA SER A 119 14.90 8.72 -6.03
C SER A 119 14.50 7.48 -6.85
N LEU A 120 13.29 6.95 -6.67
CA LEU A 120 12.93 5.59 -7.10
C LEU A 120 11.88 5.50 -8.22
N GLY A 121 11.60 6.63 -8.88
CA GLY A 121 10.77 6.68 -10.09
C GLY A 121 9.39 7.30 -9.89
N ILE A 122 8.69 7.46 -11.01
CA ILE A 122 7.36 8.05 -11.10
C ILE A 122 6.35 6.91 -11.24
N ALA A 123 5.38 6.83 -10.33
CA ALA A 123 4.26 5.91 -10.46
C ALA A 123 3.41 6.34 -11.68
N GLY A 124 3.09 5.39 -12.57
CA GLY A 124 2.18 5.59 -13.71
C GLY A 124 0.82 6.20 -13.32
N LYS A 125 0.08 6.65 -14.33
CA LYS A 125 -1.22 7.34 -14.20
C LYS A 125 -2.20 6.45 -13.42
N LYS A 126 -2.43 6.76 -12.13
CA LYS A 126 -3.23 5.99 -11.13
C LYS A 126 -2.59 4.73 -10.50
N SER A 127 -1.28 4.67 -10.34
CA SER A 127 -0.62 3.50 -9.74
C SER A 127 -0.11 3.67 -8.30
N PHE A 128 -0.19 4.88 -7.73
CA PHE A 128 0.18 5.08 -6.33
C PHE A 128 -0.84 4.40 -5.42
N ASN A 129 -0.38 3.41 -4.63
CA ASN A 129 -1.22 2.58 -3.80
C ASN A 129 -0.70 2.55 -2.36
N CYS A 130 -1.46 3.15 -1.44
CA CYS A 130 -1.31 2.95 0.00
C CYS A 130 -2.58 2.36 0.63
N ASN A 131 -3.33 1.57 -0.14
CA ASN A 131 -4.56 0.94 0.33
C ASN A 131 -4.27 0.04 1.53
N HIS A 132 -5.18 0.03 2.52
CA HIS A 132 -5.05 -0.70 3.78
C HIS A 132 -3.89 -0.28 4.71
N MET A 133 -3.23 0.86 4.44
CA MET A 133 -2.21 1.39 5.34
C MET A 133 -2.75 1.48 6.78
N PRO A 134 -2.02 0.94 7.78
CA PRO A 134 -2.57 0.79 9.12
C PRO A 134 -2.68 2.10 9.87
N ILE A 135 -3.76 2.28 10.63
CA ILE A 135 -3.94 3.42 11.55
C ILE A 135 -3.14 3.17 12.83
N ILE A 136 -2.24 4.12 13.13
CA ILE A 136 -1.36 4.06 14.31
C ILE A 136 -1.89 5.02 15.38
N GLU A 137 -2.42 4.50 16.48
CA GLU A 137 -2.96 5.30 17.59
C GLU A 137 -1.92 5.50 18.71
N GLU A 138 -1.10 4.48 18.95
CA GLU A 138 -0.18 4.41 20.08
C GLU A 138 1.04 5.34 19.89
N LYS A 139 1.28 6.18 20.90
CA LYS A 139 2.33 7.21 20.85
C LYS A 139 3.75 6.64 20.69
N ASN A 140 4.04 5.50 21.33
CA ASN A 140 5.34 4.86 21.25
C ASN A 140 5.61 4.28 19.85
N ILE A 141 4.58 3.74 19.17
CA ILE A 141 4.68 3.26 17.79
C ILE A 141 4.89 4.43 16.83
N ARG A 142 4.10 5.52 16.98
CA ARG A 142 4.32 6.76 16.20
C ARG A 142 5.75 7.28 16.32
N LYS A 143 6.33 7.23 17.54
CA LYS A 143 7.71 7.64 17.80
C LYS A 143 8.73 6.71 17.12
N ALA A 144 8.52 5.40 17.15
CA ALA A 144 9.37 4.43 16.46
C ALA A 144 9.36 4.67 14.94
N LEU A 145 8.18 4.85 14.34
CA LEU A 145 8.04 5.13 12.91
C LEU A 145 8.67 6.48 12.50
N ALA A 146 8.59 7.49 13.37
CA ALA A 146 9.24 8.78 13.10
C ALA A 146 10.77 8.65 13.05
N PHE A 147 11.37 7.92 13.99
CA PHE A 147 12.81 7.63 13.96
C PHE A 147 13.21 6.74 12.78
N TRP A 148 12.36 5.78 12.41
CA TRP A 148 12.58 4.95 11.22
C TRP A 148 12.64 5.81 9.95
N ARG A 149 11.65 6.69 9.73
CA ARG A 149 11.62 7.62 8.59
C ARG A 149 12.89 8.48 8.54
N GLU A 150 13.26 9.06 9.68
CA GLU A 150 14.46 9.89 9.82
C GLU A 150 15.73 9.09 9.46
N ALA A 151 15.88 7.88 10.01
CA ALA A 151 17.02 7.01 9.75
C ALA A 151 17.11 6.57 8.27
N LYS A 152 15.98 6.22 7.64
CA LYS A 152 15.94 5.87 6.21
C LYS A 152 16.36 7.03 5.33
N ARG A 153 15.92 8.26 5.64
CA ARG A 153 16.37 9.46 4.93
C ARG A 153 17.88 9.68 5.11
N LEU A 154 18.37 9.56 6.34
CA LEU A 154 19.78 9.79 6.66
C LEU A 154 20.71 8.73 6.08
N THR A 155 20.22 7.54 5.74
CA THR A 155 21.04 6.50 5.09
C THR A 155 21.63 6.97 3.75
N GLU A 156 20.98 7.92 3.08
CA GLU A 156 21.47 8.53 1.83
C GLU A 156 22.29 9.80 2.03
N VAL A 157 22.44 10.27 3.28
CA VAL A 157 22.99 11.59 3.59
C VAL A 157 24.15 11.51 4.59
N HIS A 158 24.00 10.75 5.66
CA HIS A 158 24.93 10.69 6.78
C HIS A 158 24.76 9.42 7.63
N ASP A 159 25.57 8.40 7.36
CA ASP A 159 25.53 7.08 8.01
C ASP A 159 25.54 7.13 9.54
N SER A 160 26.32 8.03 10.16
CA SER A 160 26.37 8.15 11.62
C SER A 160 25.05 8.54 12.26
N TYR A 161 24.37 9.55 11.70
CA TYR A 161 23.07 9.95 12.20
C TYR A 161 21.99 8.94 11.82
N ALA A 162 22.13 8.26 10.67
CA ALA A 162 21.25 7.15 10.31
C ALA A 162 21.33 6.02 11.36
N PHE A 163 22.55 5.61 11.74
CA PHE A 163 22.78 4.62 12.78
C PHE A 163 22.11 5.03 14.10
N LEU A 164 22.35 6.27 14.55
CA LEU A 164 21.76 6.77 15.79
C LEU A 164 20.24 6.79 15.73
N SER A 165 19.64 7.15 14.60
CA SER A 165 18.19 7.20 14.44
C SER A 165 17.56 5.80 14.37
N TYR A 166 18.19 4.81 13.72
CA TYR A 166 17.76 3.41 13.85
C TYR A 166 17.87 2.90 15.28
N TYR A 167 18.98 3.21 15.96
CA TYR A 167 19.15 2.81 17.35
C TYR A 167 18.06 3.40 18.25
N LYS A 168 17.63 4.65 18.00
CA LYS A 168 16.52 5.31 18.70
C LYS A 168 15.16 4.63 18.49
N VAL A 169 14.94 3.95 17.35
CA VAL A 169 13.72 3.13 17.13
C VAL A 169 13.56 2.13 18.28
N ILE A 170 14.65 1.42 18.60
CA ILE A 170 14.67 0.39 19.64
C ILE A 170 14.76 1.03 21.02
N GLU A 171 15.74 1.91 21.24
CA GLU A 171 16.03 2.51 22.54
C GLU A 171 14.82 3.24 23.13
N SER A 172 14.04 3.92 22.30
CA SER A 172 12.86 4.68 22.75
C SER A 172 11.73 3.82 23.33
N GLN A 173 11.82 2.49 23.21
CA GLN A 173 10.79 1.53 23.62
C GLN A 173 11.12 0.84 24.95
N PHE A 174 12.31 1.09 25.52
CA PHE A 174 12.75 0.51 26.78
C PHE A 174 13.03 1.59 27.82
N SER A 175 12.42 1.45 29.00
CA SER A 175 12.81 2.22 30.19
C SER A 175 14.01 1.62 30.93
N ASP A 176 14.24 0.31 30.76
CA ASP A 176 15.33 -0.45 31.38
C ASP A 176 16.41 -0.83 30.34
N SER A 177 17.63 -0.36 30.56
CA SER A 177 18.78 -0.62 29.69
C SER A 177 19.16 -2.10 29.65
N LYS A 178 18.99 -2.86 30.74
CA LYS A 178 19.32 -4.30 30.76
C LYS A 178 18.40 -5.10 29.85
N ARG A 179 17.10 -4.78 29.85
CA ARG A 179 16.12 -5.39 28.95
C ARG A 179 16.41 -5.09 27.48
N LYS A 180 16.80 -3.85 27.16
CA LYS A 180 17.25 -3.47 25.81
C LYS A 180 18.43 -4.32 25.35
N VAL A 181 19.48 -4.41 26.17
CA VAL A 181 20.70 -5.18 25.85
C VAL A 181 20.38 -6.66 25.65
N ALA A 182 19.54 -7.25 26.52
CA ALA A 182 19.11 -8.63 26.38
C ALA A 182 18.27 -8.86 25.12
N TRP A 183 17.39 -7.91 24.76
CA TRP A 183 16.60 -7.99 23.54
C TRP A 183 17.47 -7.94 22.29
N ILE A 184 18.45 -7.02 22.24
CA ILE A 184 19.40 -6.91 21.11
C ILE A 184 20.19 -8.22 20.97
N ALA A 185 20.79 -8.73 22.05
CA ALA A 185 21.53 -9.99 22.02
C ALA A 185 20.71 -11.15 21.45
N LYS A 186 19.45 -11.28 21.90
CA LYS A 186 18.55 -12.34 21.43
C LYS A 186 18.18 -12.21 19.94
N ASN A 187 18.01 -10.98 19.44
CA ASN A 187 17.52 -10.76 18.08
C ASN A 187 18.64 -10.64 17.03
N ILE A 188 19.89 -10.38 17.45
CA ILE A 188 21.06 -10.51 16.57
C ILE A 188 21.12 -11.92 15.94
N GLU A 189 20.82 -12.97 16.71
CA GLU A 189 20.84 -14.37 16.21
C GLU A 189 19.75 -14.67 15.17
N LYS A 190 18.75 -13.80 15.02
CA LYS A 190 17.65 -13.98 14.07
C LYS A 190 17.85 -13.19 12.77
N LEU A 191 18.91 -12.38 12.70
CA LEU A 191 19.22 -11.61 11.51
C LEU A 191 19.53 -12.57 10.34
N THR A 192 19.19 -12.13 9.13
CA THR A 192 19.38 -12.90 7.90
C THR A 192 20.16 -12.08 6.88
N ASP A 193 20.55 -12.71 5.76
CA ASP A 193 21.20 -12.08 4.62
C ASP A 193 22.42 -11.21 4.98
N ARG A 194 22.45 -9.96 4.50
CA ARG A 194 23.57 -9.02 4.68
C ARG A 194 23.83 -8.69 6.15
N ALA A 195 22.77 -8.62 6.97
CA ALA A 195 22.91 -8.34 8.39
C ALA A 195 23.56 -9.53 9.12
N ALA A 196 23.11 -10.77 8.83
CA ALA A 196 23.73 -11.98 9.37
C ALA A 196 25.20 -12.13 8.96
N LYS A 197 25.51 -11.80 7.70
CA LYS A 197 26.88 -11.79 7.20
C LYS A 197 27.75 -10.82 8.00
N ARG A 198 27.29 -9.58 8.20
CA ARG A 198 28.05 -8.58 8.97
C ARG A 198 28.26 -8.99 10.42
N VAL A 199 27.25 -9.58 11.06
CA VAL A 199 27.37 -10.14 12.41
C VAL A 199 28.43 -11.23 12.47
N SER A 200 28.50 -12.09 11.44
CA SER A 200 29.50 -13.17 11.37
C SER A 200 30.91 -12.62 11.21
N GLU A 201 31.12 -11.63 10.34
CA GLU A 201 32.41 -10.93 10.16
C GLU A 201 32.92 -10.35 11.50
N LEU A 202 32.06 -9.64 12.24
CA LEU A 202 32.43 -9.09 13.55
C LEU A 202 32.81 -10.19 14.56
N ARG A 203 32.11 -11.33 14.54
CA ARG A 203 32.41 -12.47 15.42
C ARG A 203 33.73 -13.16 15.07
N GLU A 204 34.05 -13.29 13.79
CA GLU A 204 35.33 -13.83 13.32
C GLU A 204 36.51 -12.97 13.78
N ASP A 205 36.31 -11.65 13.88
CA ASP A 205 37.27 -10.70 14.44
C ASP A 205 37.33 -10.71 15.99
N GLY A 206 36.54 -11.57 16.65
CA GLY A 206 36.48 -11.69 18.11
C GLY A 206 35.71 -10.55 18.80
N ILE A 207 34.89 -9.79 18.06
CA ILE A 207 34.14 -8.64 18.57
C ILE A 207 32.80 -9.09 19.17
N ASP A 208 32.50 -8.64 20.39
CA ASP A 208 31.15 -8.72 20.95
C ASP A 208 30.25 -7.71 20.22
N VAL A 209 29.42 -8.22 19.30
CA VAL A 209 28.56 -7.42 18.43
C VAL A 209 27.61 -6.52 19.23
N ASN A 210 27.04 -6.99 20.34
CA ASN A 210 26.08 -6.19 21.10
C ASN A 210 26.79 -5.00 21.77
N ARG A 211 27.94 -5.27 22.37
CA ARG A 211 28.78 -4.23 22.95
C ARG A 211 29.29 -3.25 21.90
N HIS A 212 29.74 -3.76 20.76
CA HIS A 212 30.24 -2.97 19.63
C HIS A 212 29.20 -1.99 19.08
N LEU A 213 27.95 -2.44 18.84
CA LEU A 213 26.88 -1.56 18.38
C LEU A 213 26.57 -0.43 19.38
N PHE A 214 26.75 -0.68 20.68
CA PHE A 214 26.55 0.32 21.72
C PHE A 214 27.74 1.28 21.86
N ASP A 215 28.94 0.76 22.08
CA ASP A 215 30.16 1.54 22.36
C ASP A 215 30.64 2.24 21.07
N SER A 216 31.02 1.45 20.06
CA SER A 216 31.65 1.92 18.81
C SER A 216 30.67 2.44 17.76
N GLY A 217 29.36 2.26 18.00
CA GLY A 217 28.27 2.82 17.20
C GLY A 217 27.58 3.98 17.93
N ARG A 218 26.63 3.66 18.81
CA ARG A 218 25.77 4.66 19.47
C ARG A 218 26.58 5.69 20.26
N CYS A 219 27.49 5.25 21.13
CA CYS A 219 28.25 6.16 22.01
C CYS A 219 29.28 6.98 21.22
N ALA A 220 30.01 6.35 20.30
CA ALA A 220 31.00 7.00 19.45
C ALA A 220 30.43 8.11 18.54
N VAL A 221 29.16 8.01 18.16
CA VAL A 221 28.45 9.05 17.39
C VAL A 221 27.84 10.13 18.30
N ALA A 222 27.31 9.74 19.47
CA ALA A 222 26.54 10.65 20.32
C ALA A 222 27.40 11.52 21.26
N HIS A 223 28.64 11.11 21.54
CA HIS A 223 29.52 11.78 22.50
C HIS A 223 30.79 12.29 21.81
N ALA A 224 31.08 13.58 21.97
CA ALA A 224 32.27 14.24 21.44
C ALA A 224 33.39 14.40 22.49
N SER A 225 33.41 13.54 23.52
CA SER A 225 34.39 13.62 24.61
C SER A 225 35.74 13.05 24.21
N LEU A 226 36.83 13.77 24.51
CA LEU A 226 38.22 13.42 24.18
C LEU A 226 38.70 12.04 24.69
N GLU A 227 38.00 11.43 25.67
CA GLU A 227 38.41 10.19 26.35
C GLU A 227 37.64 8.93 25.90
N GLY A 228 37.08 8.92 24.67
CA GLY A 228 36.34 7.77 24.14
C GLY A 228 36.66 7.48 22.67
N GLU A 229 36.20 6.32 22.19
CA GLU A 229 36.16 6.00 20.77
C GLU A 229 35.16 6.97 20.10
N ILE A 230 35.63 7.95 19.34
CA ILE A 230 34.81 8.93 18.62
C ILE A 230 34.82 8.59 17.13
N ILE A 231 33.70 8.80 16.44
CA ILE A 231 33.70 8.78 14.97
C ILE A 231 34.27 10.11 14.45
N ASP A 232 35.49 10.09 13.93
CA ASP A 232 36.06 11.25 13.26
C ASP A 232 35.57 11.30 11.80
N PRO A 233 34.81 12.34 11.39
CA PRO A 233 34.32 12.45 10.02
C PRO A 233 35.43 12.63 8.98
N ASP A 234 36.64 12.99 9.38
CA ASP A 234 37.81 13.12 8.50
C ASP A 234 38.64 11.82 8.40
N ILE A 235 38.31 10.79 9.19
CA ILE A 235 38.92 9.46 9.09
C ILE A 235 38.05 8.54 8.21
N PRO A 236 38.49 8.17 6.99
CA PRO A 236 37.69 7.35 6.09
C PRO A 236 37.38 5.94 6.64
N ALA A 237 38.25 5.40 7.50
CA ALA A 237 38.06 4.09 8.10
C ALA A 237 36.84 4.06 9.04
N ASP A 238 36.63 5.12 9.84
CA ASP A 238 35.49 5.24 10.76
C ASP A 238 34.17 5.28 10.00
N ARG A 239 34.14 6.05 8.90
CA ARG A 239 32.97 6.08 8.00
C ARG A 239 32.67 4.71 7.41
N LYS A 240 33.67 4.02 6.87
CA LYS A 240 33.49 2.69 6.26
C LYS A 240 32.99 1.67 7.27
N ARG A 241 33.55 1.68 8.48
CA ARG A 241 33.14 0.79 9.58
C ARG A 241 31.66 1.01 9.93
N LEU A 242 31.27 2.26 10.17
CA LEU A 242 29.90 2.58 10.56
C LEU A 242 28.89 2.31 9.44
N SER A 243 29.27 2.58 8.19
CA SER A 243 28.49 2.22 7.01
C SER A 243 28.25 0.70 6.91
N ALA A 244 29.29 -0.10 7.17
CA ALA A 244 29.17 -1.56 7.19
C ALA A 244 28.27 -2.06 8.32
N ASP A 245 28.29 -1.40 9.48
CA ASP A 245 27.46 -1.77 10.64
C ASP A 245 25.99 -1.31 10.51
N LEU A 246 25.70 -0.35 9.62
CA LEU A 246 24.37 0.24 9.43
C LEU A 246 23.30 -0.81 9.09
N VAL A 247 23.65 -1.81 8.28
CA VAL A 247 22.73 -2.90 7.89
C VAL A 247 22.26 -3.72 9.09
N VAL A 248 23.09 -3.85 10.12
CA VAL A 248 22.74 -4.62 11.33
C VAL A 248 21.71 -3.86 12.16
N ILE A 249 21.94 -2.56 12.40
CA ILE A 249 21.03 -1.76 13.21
C ILE A 249 19.72 -1.45 12.48
N GLU A 250 19.75 -1.27 11.15
CA GLU A 250 18.54 -1.13 10.32
C GLU A 250 17.66 -2.38 10.46
N GLU A 251 18.23 -3.59 10.31
CA GLU A 251 17.45 -4.82 10.38
C GLU A 251 16.95 -5.14 11.80
N LEU A 252 17.68 -4.77 12.84
CA LEU A 252 17.18 -4.83 14.21
C LEU A 252 16.00 -3.87 14.42
N ALA A 253 16.08 -2.63 13.93
CA ALA A 253 15.00 -1.65 14.02
C ALA A 253 13.77 -2.09 13.22
N ARG A 254 13.97 -2.61 12.00
CA ARG A 254 12.92 -3.19 11.16
C ARG A 254 12.22 -4.35 11.86
N SER A 255 13.00 -5.29 12.40
CA SER A 255 12.47 -6.44 13.13
C SER A 255 11.73 -6.01 14.40
N TYR A 256 12.19 -4.98 15.11
CA TYR A 256 11.47 -4.44 16.25
C TYR A 256 10.08 -3.91 15.86
N ILE A 257 10.00 -3.08 14.81
CA ILE A 257 8.72 -2.53 14.34
C ILE A 257 7.78 -3.64 13.84
N ARG A 258 8.31 -4.58 13.06
CA ARG A 258 7.54 -5.69 12.48
C ARG A 258 7.08 -6.70 13.51
N ASP A 259 7.97 -7.17 14.38
CA ASP A 259 7.72 -8.36 15.21
C ASP A 259 7.23 -7.99 16.62
N GLU A 260 7.79 -6.94 17.22
CA GLU A 260 7.43 -6.50 18.58
C GLU A 260 6.27 -5.50 18.57
N LEU A 261 6.33 -4.49 17.69
CA LEU A 261 5.25 -3.50 17.55
C LEU A 261 4.12 -3.97 16.60
N LYS A 262 4.33 -5.06 15.86
CA LYS A 262 3.36 -5.68 14.96
C LYS A 262 2.77 -4.69 13.94
N VAL A 263 3.59 -3.76 13.45
CA VAL A 263 3.18 -2.82 12.40
C VAL A 263 3.44 -3.47 11.04
N PRO A 264 2.40 -3.82 10.27
CA PRO A 264 2.60 -4.44 8.97
C PRO A 264 3.06 -3.41 7.94
N ASP A 265 3.87 -3.86 6.98
CA ASP A 265 4.13 -3.15 5.73
C ASP A 265 3.17 -3.62 4.63
N SER A 266 3.28 -3.05 3.42
CA SER A 266 2.40 -3.41 2.30
C SER A 266 2.50 -4.89 1.90
N MET A 267 3.69 -5.47 1.95
CA MET A 267 3.92 -6.88 1.61
C MET A 267 3.36 -7.83 2.67
N ALA A 268 3.49 -7.48 3.95
CA ALA A 268 2.89 -8.23 5.05
C ALA A 268 1.37 -8.21 4.95
N LEU A 269 0.75 -7.04 4.69
CA LEU A 269 -0.70 -6.96 4.49
C LEU A 269 -1.17 -7.72 3.26
N TYR A 270 -0.45 -7.64 2.15
CA TYR A 270 -0.81 -8.41 0.95
C TYR A 270 -0.89 -9.92 1.24
N ARG A 271 0.01 -10.44 2.08
CA ARG A 271 0.07 -11.87 2.42
C ARG A 271 -0.90 -12.31 3.51
N LEU A 272 -1.12 -11.47 4.52
CA LEU A 272 -1.73 -11.88 5.79
C LEU A 272 -3.08 -11.21 6.08
N ARG A 273 -3.44 -10.13 5.38
CA ARG A 273 -4.71 -9.44 5.66
C ARG A 273 -5.87 -10.35 5.26
N ASN A 274 -6.86 -10.43 6.15
CA ASN A 274 -8.16 -10.96 5.80
C ASN A 274 -8.93 -9.93 4.96
N ARG A 275 -8.96 -10.13 3.65
CA ARG A 275 -9.67 -9.29 2.66
C ARG A 275 -11.18 -9.34 2.83
N LEU A 276 -11.70 -10.44 3.39
CA LEU A 276 -13.14 -10.67 3.58
C LEU A 276 -13.67 -10.10 4.91
N GLU A 277 -12.79 -9.58 5.78
CA GLU A 277 -13.16 -8.99 7.08
C GLU A 277 -14.32 -7.99 6.96
N PRO A 278 -14.36 -7.05 5.98
CA PRO A 278 -15.46 -6.09 5.86
C PRO A 278 -16.82 -6.75 5.64
N TRP A 279 -16.85 -7.95 5.06
CA TRP A 279 -18.08 -8.66 4.70
C TRP A 279 -18.45 -9.74 5.70
N GLU A 280 -17.65 -9.95 6.75
CA GLU A 280 -17.90 -11.01 7.73
C GLU A 280 -19.22 -10.85 8.48
N SER A 281 -19.75 -9.63 8.60
CA SER A 281 -21.05 -9.40 9.24
C SER A 281 -22.24 -9.75 8.37
N LEU A 282 -22.04 -10.01 7.07
CA LEU A 282 -23.09 -10.52 6.19
C LEU A 282 -23.45 -11.98 6.52
N ILE A 283 -22.51 -12.73 7.09
CA ILE A 283 -22.69 -14.15 7.41
C ILE A 283 -22.86 -14.33 8.93
N PRO A 284 -23.83 -15.14 9.39
CA PRO A 284 -23.98 -15.48 10.80
C PRO A 284 -22.70 -16.07 11.38
N GLN A 285 -22.40 -15.73 12.64
CA GLN A 285 -21.15 -16.11 13.31
C GLN A 285 -20.85 -17.62 13.22
N GLU A 286 -21.86 -18.48 13.42
CA GLU A 286 -21.73 -19.93 13.36
C GLU A 286 -21.21 -20.42 11.99
N LYS A 287 -21.86 -20.00 10.90
CA LYS A 287 -21.44 -20.36 9.54
C LYS A 287 -20.07 -19.79 9.21
N ARG A 288 -19.78 -18.57 9.67
CA ARG A 288 -18.47 -17.94 9.47
C ARG A 288 -17.35 -18.69 10.17
N GLU A 289 -17.56 -19.12 11.41
CA GLU A 289 -16.58 -19.92 12.16
C GLU A 289 -16.35 -21.28 11.49
N SER A 290 -17.42 -21.92 11.00
CA SER A 290 -17.36 -23.14 10.20
C SER A 290 -16.57 -22.97 8.89
N LEU A 291 -16.76 -21.87 8.15
CA LEU A 291 -15.95 -21.58 6.97
C LEU A 291 -14.48 -21.34 7.31
N LYS A 292 -14.21 -20.63 8.42
CA LYS A 292 -12.84 -20.34 8.88
C LYS A 292 -12.09 -21.59 9.35
N SER A 293 -12.78 -22.62 9.85
CA SER A 293 -12.19 -23.93 10.15
C SER A 293 -11.94 -24.78 8.90
N GLY A 294 -12.44 -24.36 7.73
CA GLY A 294 -12.37 -25.12 6.49
C GLY A 294 -13.48 -26.16 6.33
N ASP A 295 -14.55 -26.06 7.12
CA ASP A 295 -15.72 -26.91 6.97
C ASP A 295 -16.60 -26.41 5.80
N THR A 296 -17.61 -27.22 5.45
CA THR A 296 -18.50 -26.95 4.31
C THR A 296 -19.95 -26.87 4.81
N PRO A 297 -20.43 -25.68 5.21
CA PRO A 297 -21.84 -25.47 5.52
C PRO A 297 -22.73 -25.88 4.34
N GLU A 298 -23.91 -26.43 4.61
CA GLU A 298 -24.84 -26.87 3.55
C GLU A 298 -25.26 -25.71 2.64
N GLN A 299 -25.49 -24.51 3.21
CA GLN A 299 -25.94 -23.33 2.48
C GLN A 299 -25.50 -22.01 3.13
N ILE A 300 -25.18 -21.01 2.29
CA ILE A 300 -24.96 -19.61 2.68
C ILE A 300 -25.95 -18.73 1.91
N ASN A 301 -27.19 -18.74 2.39
CA ASN A 301 -28.28 -17.98 1.78
C ASN A 301 -28.12 -16.47 1.97
N GLU A 302 -27.28 -16.04 2.91
CA GLU A 302 -27.07 -14.63 3.25
C GLU A 302 -26.29 -13.87 2.18
N LEU A 303 -25.51 -14.59 1.36
CA LEU A 303 -24.85 -14.02 0.18
C LEU A 303 -25.72 -14.12 -1.09
N GLN A 304 -26.74 -14.98 -1.07
CA GLN A 304 -27.59 -15.25 -2.22
C GLN A 304 -28.48 -14.03 -2.54
N GLY A 305 -28.41 -13.56 -3.78
CA GLY A 305 -29.21 -12.44 -4.28
C GLY A 305 -28.70 -11.05 -3.89
N LEU A 306 -27.54 -10.95 -3.23
CA LEU A 306 -26.94 -9.64 -2.95
C LEU A 306 -26.59 -8.91 -4.25
N ILE A 307 -26.84 -7.60 -4.27
CA ILE A 307 -26.43 -6.74 -5.38
C ILE A 307 -25.00 -6.28 -5.13
N VAL A 308 -24.12 -6.62 -6.07
CA VAL A 308 -22.69 -6.36 -6.00
C VAL A 308 -22.26 -5.58 -7.22
N SER A 309 -21.48 -4.53 -7.00
CA SER A 309 -20.79 -3.81 -8.06
C SER A 309 -19.41 -4.41 -8.26
N VAL A 310 -19.02 -4.63 -9.53
CA VAL A 310 -17.67 -5.07 -9.90
C VAL A 310 -16.91 -3.89 -10.48
N GLY A 311 -15.77 -3.58 -9.88
CA GLY A 311 -14.91 -2.47 -10.27
C GLY A 311 -13.47 -2.87 -10.45
N LEU A 312 -12.66 -1.89 -10.86
CA LEU A 312 -11.20 -1.98 -10.89
C LEU A 312 -10.65 -0.91 -9.96
N TRP A 313 -9.78 -1.28 -9.04
CA TRP A 313 -9.07 -0.29 -8.24
C TRP A 313 -8.03 0.44 -9.12
N PRO A 314 -7.92 1.78 -9.06
CA PRO A 314 -8.74 2.74 -8.30
C PRO A 314 -9.83 3.43 -9.16
N ASP A 315 -10.18 2.86 -10.31
CA ASP A 315 -11.14 3.42 -11.27
C ASP A 315 -12.60 3.32 -10.79
N GLY A 316 -12.90 2.42 -9.87
CA GLY A 316 -14.23 2.18 -9.34
C GLY A 316 -15.05 1.22 -10.23
N PRO A 317 -16.39 1.26 -10.11
CA PRO A 317 -17.29 0.37 -10.86
C PRO A 317 -17.08 0.43 -12.38
N ILE A 318 -17.08 -0.73 -13.04
CA ILE A 318 -17.08 -0.81 -14.49
C ILE A 318 -18.50 -0.53 -15.00
N PRO A 319 -18.69 0.37 -15.99
CA PRO A 319 -19.99 0.58 -16.61
C PRO A 319 -20.58 -0.73 -17.17
N GLY A 320 -21.82 -1.06 -16.78
CA GLY A 320 -22.49 -2.31 -17.11
C GLY A 320 -22.34 -3.42 -16.05
N LEU A 321 -21.46 -3.25 -15.06
CA LEU A 321 -21.23 -4.21 -13.96
C LEU A 321 -21.52 -3.61 -12.57
N GLU A 322 -22.22 -2.48 -12.51
CA GLU A 322 -22.52 -1.79 -11.25
C GLU A 322 -23.59 -2.51 -10.41
N LYS A 323 -24.40 -3.35 -11.07
CA LYS A 323 -25.49 -4.11 -10.46
C LYS A 323 -25.46 -5.54 -10.96
N MET A 324 -24.67 -6.36 -10.29
CA MET A 324 -24.61 -7.80 -10.51
C MET A 324 -25.34 -8.51 -9.36
N THR A 325 -26.17 -9.49 -9.68
CA THR A 325 -26.78 -10.36 -8.68
C THR A 325 -25.82 -11.48 -8.32
N MET A 326 -25.51 -11.62 -7.03
CA MET A 326 -24.66 -12.69 -6.51
C MET A 326 -25.45 -14.00 -6.34
N HIS A 327 -24.86 -15.09 -6.81
CA HIS A 327 -25.34 -16.45 -6.60
C HIS A 327 -24.25 -17.29 -5.96
N VAL A 328 -24.60 -18.06 -4.93
CA VAL A 328 -23.67 -19.04 -4.34
C VAL A 328 -23.77 -20.32 -5.15
N ASP A 329 -22.69 -20.67 -5.85
CA ASP A 329 -22.63 -21.84 -6.75
C ASP A 329 -22.14 -23.08 -6.00
N MET A 330 -21.12 -22.93 -5.17
CA MET A 330 -20.49 -24.04 -4.46
C MET A 330 -19.85 -23.58 -3.16
N ILE A 331 -19.83 -24.45 -2.16
CA ILE A 331 -19.06 -24.29 -0.93
C ILE A 331 -18.18 -25.53 -0.79
N SER A 332 -16.88 -25.35 -0.56
CA SER A 332 -15.96 -26.46 -0.34
C SER A 332 -14.74 -25.96 0.43
N GLU A 333 -14.35 -26.69 1.48
CA GLU A 333 -13.12 -26.43 2.25
C GLU A 333 -12.97 -24.99 2.79
N GLY A 334 -14.08 -24.35 3.18
CA GLY A 334 -14.09 -22.95 3.62
C GLY A 334 -14.07 -21.91 2.49
N VAL A 335 -14.14 -22.34 1.24
CA VAL A 335 -14.21 -21.49 0.05
C VAL A 335 -15.64 -21.44 -0.47
N VAL A 336 -16.16 -20.24 -0.69
CA VAL A 336 -17.46 -20.00 -1.32
C VAL A 336 -17.23 -19.52 -2.74
N LYS A 337 -17.60 -20.35 -3.72
CA LYS A 337 -17.65 -19.97 -5.12
C LYS A 337 -18.92 -19.16 -5.36
N VAL A 338 -18.76 -17.91 -5.76
CA VAL A 338 -19.86 -17.02 -6.11
C VAL A 338 -19.83 -16.70 -7.60
N VAL A 339 -21.02 -16.63 -8.19
CA VAL A 339 -21.25 -16.26 -9.57
C VAL A 339 -22.02 -14.95 -9.56
N LEU A 340 -21.52 -13.96 -10.26
CA LEU A 340 -22.16 -12.66 -10.42
C LEU A 340 -22.77 -12.60 -11.82
N ILE A 341 -24.06 -12.26 -11.91
CA ILE A 341 -24.79 -12.15 -13.18
C ILE A 341 -25.38 -10.75 -13.29
N ASN A 342 -25.19 -10.07 -14.43
CA ASN A 342 -25.79 -8.74 -14.63
C ASN A 342 -27.32 -8.83 -14.79
N ASP A 343 -28.02 -7.70 -14.64
CA ASP A 343 -29.49 -7.64 -14.75
C ASP A 343 -30.05 -8.22 -16.06
N ARG A 344 -29.29 -8.09 -17.16
CA ARG A 344 -29.67 -8.60 -18.48
C ARG A 344 -29.36 -10.08 -18.70
N LYS A 345 -28.68 -10.73 -17.74
CA LYS A 345 -28.19 -12.12 -17.84
C LYS A 345 -27.32 -12.39 -19.07
N THR A 346 -26.55 -11.38 -19.49
CA THR A 346 -25.64 -11.42 -20.64
C THR A 346 -24.17 -11.49 -20.22
N ILE A 347 -23.85 -11.26 -18.95
CA ILE A 347 -22.49 -11.34 -18.40
C ILE A 347 -22.50 -12.20 -17.15
N LEU A 348 -21.55 -13.11 -17.05
CA LEU A 348 -21.29 -13.96 -15.90
C LEU A 348 -19.83 -13.80 -15.46
N LEU A 349 -19.60 -13.50 -14.19
CA LEU A 349 -18.26 -13.41 -13.60
C LEU A 349 -18.17 -14.33 -12.38
N VAL A 350 -17.01 -14.98 -12.18
CA VAL A 350 -16.81 -15.97 -11.12
C VAL A 350 -15.75 -15.49 -10.14
N PHE A 351 -16.05 -15.62 -8.85
CA PHE A 351 -15.13 -15.29 -7.76
C PHE A 351 -15.12 -16.40 -6.70
N PHE A 352 -13.99 -16.54 -6.02
CA PHE A 352 -13.84 -17.43 -4.87
C PHE A 352 -13.58 -16.61 -3.62
N LEU A 353 -14.45 -16.74 -2.63
CA LEU A 353 -14.31 -16.13 -1.30
C LEU A 353 -13.75 -17.20 -0.35
N ASP A 354 -12.45 -17.19 -0.15
CA ASP A 354 -11.73 -18.11 0.72
C ASP A 354 -11.70 -17.55 2.16
N TYR A 355 -12.69 -17.94 2.96
CA TYR A 355 -12.82 -17.51 4.36
C TYR A 355 -11.76 -18.13 5.27
N ARG A 356 -11.18 -19.27 4.88
CA ARG A 356 -10.13 -19.95 5.65
C ARG A 356 -8.84 -19.15 5.62
N ASN A 357 -8.46 -18.63 4.46
CA ASN A 357 -7.25 -17.82 4.29
C ASN A 357 -7.53 -16.31 4.27
N GLY A 358 -8.81 -15.90 4.30
CA GLY A 358 -9.22 -14.50 4.24
C GLY A 358 -8.91 -13.86 2.89
N LYS A 359 -9.10 -14.59 1.79
CA LYS A 359 -8.75 -14.16 0.43
C LYS A 359 -9.97 -14.08 -0.48
N ALA A 360 -9.89 -13.23 -1.49
CA ALA A 360 -10.85 -13.16 -2.58
C ALA A 360 -10.09 -13.34 -3.90
N HIS A 361 -10.56 -14.24 -4.75
CA HIS A 361 -9.91 -14.53 -6.03
C HIS A 361 -10.88 -14.30 -7.18
N THR A 362 -10.37 -13.74 -8.26
CA THR A 362 -11.08 -13.67 -9.54
C THR A 362 -10.78 -14.93 -10.35
N ASN A 363 -11.80 -15.54 -10.95
CA ASN A 363 -11.65 -16.61 -11.92
C ASN A 363 -12.02 -16.07 -13.30
N LEU A 364 -11.00 -15.87 -14.14
CA LEU A 364 -11.15 -15.37 -15.51
C LEU A 364 -11.53 -16.48 -16.52
N GLU A 365 -11.38 -17.76 -16.17
CA GLU A 365 -11.61 -18.89 -17.07
C GLU A 365 -13.09 -19.27 -17.12
N ASP A 366 -13.78 -19.24 -15.97
CA ASP A 366 -15.18 -19.65 -15.85
C ASP A 366 -16.17 -18.48 -16.07
N GLY A 367 -15.66 -17.27 -16.32
CA GLY A 367 -16.45 -16.09 -16.64
C GLY A 367 -16.65 -15.90 -18.15
N GLY A 368 -17.67 -15.14 -18.54
CA GLY A 368 -17.93 -14.90 -19.96
C GLY A 368 -19.20 -14.12 -20.27
N LEU A 369 -19.40 -13.90 -21.57
CA LEU A 369 -20.67 -13.48 -22.13
C LEU A 369 -21.63 -14.67 -22.21
N LEU A 370 -22.90 -14.44 -21.89
CA LEU A 370 -23.97 -15.43 -21.95
C LEU A 370 -24.88 -15.15 -23.15
N TYR A 371 -25.20 -16.19 -23.90
CA TYR A 371 -26.09 -16.15 -25.06
C TYR A 371 -27.37 -16.95 -24.76
N GLY A 372 -28.12 -16.49 -23.76
CA GLY A 372 -29.33 -17.14 -23.23
C GLY A 372 -30.61 -16.37 -23.61
N ASP A 373 -31.40 -16.00 -22.60
CA ASP A 373 -32.68 -15.28 -22.77
C ASP A 373 -32.54 -13.90 -23.43
N GLY A 374 -31.34 -13.31 -23.39
CA GLY A 374 -30.99 -12.06 -24.07
C GLY A 374 -29.64 -12.18 -24.76
N GLU A 375 -29.50 -11.51 -25.89
CA GLU A 375 -28.22 -11.43 -26.59
C GLU A 375 -27.34 -10.32 -25.99
N PRO A 376 -26.03 -10.58 -25.82
CA PRO A 376 -25.07 -9.54 -25.46
C PRO A 376 -25.13 -8.39 -26.46
N ASN A 377 -25.04 -7.16 -25.98
CA ASN A 377 -24.86 -5.99 -26.84
C ASN A 377 -23.43 -5.45 -26.74
N GLU A 378 -23.14 -4.39 -27.47
CA GLU A 378 -21.82 -3.76 -27.47
C GLU A 378 -21.38 -3.30 -26.06
N THR A 379 -22.31 -2.76 -25.26
CA THR A 379 -22.03 -2.35 -23.89
C THR A 379 -21.60 -3.53 -23.03
N ASP A 380 -22.26 -4.69 -23.17
CA ASP A 380 -21.91 -5.88 -22.41
C ASP A 380 -20.52 -6.42 -22.79
N VAL A 381 -20.22 -6.44 -24.10
CA VAL A 381 -18.91 -6.84 -24.64
C VAL A 381 -17.81 -5.92 -24.10
N SER A 382 -18.05 -4.60 -24.14
CA SER A 382 -17.12 -3.60 -23.62
C SER A 382 -16.89 -3.77 -22.12
N ALA A 383 -17.95 -3.98 -21.34
CA ALA A 383 -17.88 -4.19 -19.90
C ALA A 383 -17.09 -5.45 -19.52
N TYR A 384 -17.42 -6.58 -20.14
CA TYR A 384 -16.72 -7.85 -19.92
C TYR A 384 -15.25 -7.77 -20.37
N ALA A 385 -14.98 -7.23 -21.56
CA ALA A 385 -13.61 -7.08 -22.07
C ALA A 385 -12.78 -6.15 -21.18
N THR A 386 -13.39 -5.07 -20.66
CA THR A 386 -12.74 -4.16 -19.70
C THR A 386 -12.32 -4.90 -18.45
N PHE A 387 -13.24 -5.65 -17.84
CA PHE A 387 -12.91 -6.49 -16.68
C PHE A 387 -11.79 -7.48 -17.00
N PHE A 388 -11.97 -8.30 -18.04
CA PHE A 388 -11.05 -9.37 -18.38
C PHE A 388 -9.63 -8.87 -18.67
N TYR A 389 -9.46 -7.94 -19.63
CA TYR A 389 -8.13 -7.53 -20.06
C TYR A 389 -7.40 -6.66 -19.03
N LYS A 390 -8.13 -5.85 -18.24
CA LYS A 390 -7.51 -5.04 -17.18
C LYS A 390 -7.05 -5.92 -16.02
N VAL A 391 -7.86 -6.90 -15.60
CA VAL A 391 -7.45 -7.86 -14.55
C VAL A 391 -6.30 -8.74 -15.03
N LEU A 392 -6.35 -9.23 -16.28
CA LEU A 392 -5.25 -10.00 -16.88
C LEU A 392 -3.93 -9.23 -16.90
N CYS A 393 -3.98 -7.89 -17.01
CA CYS A 393 -2.82 -7.01 -16.96
C CYS A 393 -2.49 -6.50 -15.55
N ASN A 394 -2.72 -7.33 -14.53
CA ASN A 394 -2.46 -7.06 -13.11
C ASN A 394 -3.35 -5.95 -12.49
N GLY A 395 -4.49 -5.63 -13.09
CA GLY A 395 -5.52 -4.81 -12.45
C GLY A 395 -6.11 -5.52 -11.22
N ILE A 396 -6.46 -4.74 -10.20
CA ILE A 396 -7.08 -5.26 -8.99
C ILE A 396 -8.60 -5.17 -9.15
N ALA A 397 -9.29 -6.31 -9.26
CA ALA A 397 -10.74 -6.34 -9.23
C ALA A 397 -11.25 -6.03 -7.82
N GLU A 398 -12.31 -5.24 -7.72
CA GLU A 398 -12.98 -4.93 -6.46
C GLU A 398 -14.45 -5.36 -6.52
N LEU A 399 -14.92 -5.97 -5.43
CA LEU A 399 -16.33 -6.24 -5.21
C LEU A 399 -16.85 -5.25 -4.17
N ALA A 400 -17.93 -4.55 -4.48
CA ALA A 400 -18.52 -3.56 -3.58
C ALA A 400 -20.00 -3.85 -3.34
N ILE A 401 -20.40 -3.80 -2.07
CA ILE A 401 -21.80 -3.85 -1.61
C ILE A 401 -22.09 -2.51 -0.93
N GLU A 402 -23.30 -1.99 -1.12
CA GLU A 402 -23.71 -0.73 -0.51
C GLU A 402 -23.52 -0.76 1.02
N ASN A 403 -22.93 0.30 1.58
CA ASN A 403 -22.61 0.47 3.01
C ASN A 403 -21.50 -0.45 3.58
N PHE A 404 -20.82 -1.23 2.75
CA PHE A 404 -19.65 -2.03 3.16
C PHE A 404 -18.38 -1.51 2.50
N GLU A 405 -17.23 -1.72 3.15
CA GLU A 405 -15.95 -1.49 2.46
C GLU A 405 -15.81 -2.47 1.27
N PRO A 406 -15.21 -2.04 0.15
CA PRO A 406 -14.93 -2.93 -0.96
C PRO A 406 -13.98 -4.06 -0.57
N VAL A 407 -14.18 -5.22 -1.19
CA VAL A 407 -13.27 -6.37 -1.13
C VAL A 407 -12.44 -6.39 -2.40
N ASP A 408 -11.14 -6.13 -2.28
CA ASP A 408 -10.16 -6.25 -3.35
C ASP A 408 -9.71 -7.71 -3.54
N CYS A 409 -9.81 -8.19 -4.77
CA CYS A 409 -9.36 -9.52 -5.15
C CYS A 409 -7.83 -9.57 -5.29
N GLU A 410 -7.26 -10.77 -5.16
CA GLU A 410 -5.85 -10.98 -5.45
C GLU A 410 -5.54 -10.69 -6.92
N VAL A 411 -4.35 -10.11 -7.15
CA VAL A 411 -3.83 -9.82 -8.48
C VAL A 411 -3.67 -11.13 -9.25
N VAL A 412 -4.26 -11.19 -10.44
CA VAL A 412 -4.03 -12.29 -11.38
C VAL A 412 -2.67 -12.08 -12.03
N ILE A 413 -1.75 -13.02 -11.82
CA ILE A 413 -0.42 -13.01 -12.45
C ILE A 413 -0.47 -13.96 -13.66
N PRO A 414 -0.51 -13.44 -14.90
CA PRO A 414 -0.48 -14.29 -16.08
C PRO A 414 0.85 -15.05 -16.16
N VAL A 415 0.79 -16.35 -16.42
CA VAL A 415 1.97 -17.22 -16.56
C VAL A 415 2.06 -17.69 -18.01
N ASN A 416 3.26 -17.62 -18.61
CA ASN A 416 3.54 -18.05 -19.99
C ASN A 416 2.79 -17.31 -21.11
N ILE A 417 2.28 -16.11 -20.84
CA ILE A 417 1.68 -15.23 -21.85
C ILE A 417 2.22 -13.81 -21.72
N ILE A 418 2.28 -13.08 -22.83
CA ILE A 418 2.45 -11.63 -22.83
C ILE A 418 1.05 -11.06 -23.05
N PRO A 419 0.42 -10.45 -22.03
CA PRO A 419 -0.91 -9.92 -22.21
C PRO A 419 -0.89 -8.72 -23.17
N PRO A 420 -1.93 -8.55 -24.01
CA PRO A 420 -2.01 -7.42 -24.93
C PRO A 420 -2.17 -6.11 -24.17
N ASN A 421 -2.01 -4.98 -24.86
CA ASN A 421 -2.44 -3.69 -24.31
C ASN A 421 -3.96 -3.76 -24.03
N PRO A 422 -4.42 -3.52 -22.79
CA PRO A 422 -5.85 -3.64 -22.46
C PRO A 422 -6.75 -2.75 -23.32
N ASP A 423 -6.35 -1.50 -23.57
CA ASP A 423 -7.22 -0.54 -24.26
C ASP A 423 -7.40 -0.92 -25.73
N GLU A 424 -6.33 -1.43 -26.36
CA GLU A 424 -6.36 -1.95 -27.73
C GLU A 424 -7.21 -3.23 -27.80
N ALA A 425 -7.01 -4.18 -26.89
CA ALA A 425 -7.74 -5.44 -26.86
C ALA A 425 -9.26 -5.26 -26.59
N ILE A 426 -9.62 -4.29 -25.75
CA ILE A 426 -11.03 -3.91 -25.52
C ILE A 426 -11.64 -3.35 -26.81
N ALA A 427 -10.94 -2.45 -27.49
CA ALA A 427 -11.42 -1.86 -28.75
C ALA A 427 -11.59 -2.92 -29.85
N GLU A 428 -10.63 -3.85 -29.98
CA GLU A 428 -10.69 -4.97 -30.91
C GLU A 428 -11.87 -5.90 -30.62
N ALA A 429 -12.13 -6.22 -29.35
CA ALA A 429 -13.27 -7.05 -28.95
C ALA A 429 -14.61 -6.44 -29.38
N VAL A 430 -14.77 -5.12 -29.17
CA VAL A 430 -15.96 -4.38 -29.62
C VAL A 430 -16.07 -4.36 -31.15
N GLN A 431 -14.98 -4.12 -31.86
CA GLN A 431 -14.97 -4.11 -33.33
C GLN A 431 -15.34 -5.47 -33.92
N ARG A 432 -14.79 -6.55 -33.38
CA ARG A 432 -15.10 -7.91 -33.81
C ARG A 432 -16.60 -8.21 -33.63
N PHE A 433 -17.16 -7.86 -32.48
CA PHE A 433 -18.59 -8.03 -32.22
C PHE A 433 -19.48 -7.27 -33.22
N ARG A 434 -19.10 -6.03 -33.58
CA ARG A 434 -19.82 -5.25 -34.61
C ARG A 434 -19.77 -5.92 -35.98
N ALA A 435 -18.62 -6.47 -36.37
CA ALA A 435 -18.45 -7.16 -37.65
C ALA A 435 -19.30 -8.43 -37.71
N GLU A 436 -19.28 -9.25 -36.66
CA GLU A 436 -20.09 -10.48 -36.57
C GLU A 436 -21.59 -10.21 -36.66
N ASN A 437 -22.08 -9.13 -36.05
CA ASN A 437 -23.50 -8.76 -36.15
C ASN A 437 -23.87 -8.22 -37.53
N ALA A 438 -23.00 -7.42 -38.16
CA ALA A 438 -23.22 -6.96 -39.53
C ALA A 438 -23.23 -8.11 -40.55
N GLU A 439 -22.42 -9.15 -40.33
CA GLU A 439 -22.44 -10.36 -41.16
C GLU A 439 -23.75 -11.14 -41.00
N LYS A 440 -24.25 -11.28 -39.77
CA LYS A 440 -25.56 -11.92 -39.48
C LYS A 440 -26.71 -11.16 -40.14
N GLU A 441 -26.75 -9.85 -40.02
CA GLU A 441 -27.77 -9.01 -40.67
C GLU A 441 -27.76 -9.17 -42.21
N ASN A 442 -26.58 -9.35 -42.81
CA ASN A 442 -26.44 -9.59 -44.25
C ASN A 442 -26.71 -11.04 -44.69
N THR A 443 -26.79 -12.01 -43.76
CA THR A 443 -27.11 -13.41 -44.08
C THR A 443 -28.58 -13.77 -43.87
N ASP A 444 -29.32 -12.94 -43.14
CA ASP A 444 -30.76 -13.08 -42.90
C ASP A 444 -31.64 -12.23 -43.86
N GLU A 445 -31.04 -11.43 -44.76
CA GLU A 445 -31.66 -10.83 -45.96
C GLU A 445 -31.55 -11.73 -47.19
#